data_AF-A0A1B6M7B2-F1
#
_entry.id   AF-A0A1B6M7B2-F1
#
_cell.length_a   1.000
_cell.length_b   1.000
_cell.length_c   1.000
_cell.angle_alpha   90.00
_cell.angle_beta   90.00
_cell.angle_gamma   90.00
#
_symmetry.space_group_name_H-M   'P 1'
#
loop_
_entity.id
_entity.type
_entity.pdbx_description
1 polymer ?
#
loop_
_entity_poly.entity_id
_entity_poly.type
_entity_poly.pdbx_seq_one_letter_code
_entity_poly.pdbx_strand_id
1 'polypeptide(L)'
;LNNVSLDQTYCISSMLLFLFFIWYVMEIVPVEGDESCLGVYNGLVYDFKKGESWSNIGECRLHICKGENQVTVDRCPNFTLHRGCTLSKEDLTKYFPGCCPYPVCTETEPVMCVDPHDHSRHAPGDQWQPVGKCVHKECVGSGLTLVSKCTINQLPQDCSYLQYDLSQKFPKCCPKVVCANKTRDKDETSIC
;
A
#
# COMPACT_ATOMS: atom_id res chain seq x y z
N LEU A 1 -29.70 -44.08 59.51
CA LEU A 1 -29.58 -42.61 59.62
C LEU A 1 -28.11 -42.26 59.50
N ASN A 2 -27.62 -42.14 58.26
CA ASN A 2 -26.26 -41.71 57.97
C ASN A 2 -26.33 -40.22 57.68
N ASN A 3 -26.01 -39.41 58.68
CA ASN A 3 -25.82 -37.97 58.53
C ASN A 3 -24.49 -37.75 57.82
N VAL A 4 -24.50 -37.87 56.50
CA VAL A 4 -23.40 -37.40 55.67
C VAL A 4 -23.40 -35.87 55.80
N SER A 5 -22.32 -35.35 56.39
CA SER A 5 -22.11 -33.95 56.68
C SER A 5 -22.19 -33.12 55.40
N LEU A 6 -23.11 -32.14 55.38
CA LEU A 6 -23.28 -31.20 54.28
C LEU A 6 -21.95 -30.52 53.87
N ASP A 7 -20.99 -30.39 54.79
CA ASP A 7 -19.67 -29.80 54.53
C ASP A 7 -18.87 -30.52 53.43
N GLN A 8 -19.03 -31.84 53.29
CA GLN A 8 -18.18 -32.61 52.38
C GLN A 8 -18.58 -32.42 50.91
N THR A 9 -19.85 -32.08 50.65
CA THR A 9 -20.38 -31.87 49.31
C THR A 9 -19.94 -30.54 48.69
N TYR A 10 -19.75 -29.50 49.52
CA TYR A 10 -19.30 -28.17 49.07
C TYR A 10 -17.84 -28.19 48.57
N CYS A 11 -16.96 -28.95 49.21
CA CYS A 11 -15.56 -29.08 48.78
C CYS A 11 -15.42 -29.70 47.40
N ILE A 12 -16.19 -30.76 47.12
CA ILE A 12 -16.14 -31.47 45.83
C ILE A 12 -16.70 -30.60 44.70
N SER A 13 -17.80 -29.88 44.96
CA SER A 13 -18.39 -28.95 44.00
C SER A 13 -17.45 -27.79 43.67
N SER A 14 -16.77 -27.22 44.67
CA SER A 14 -15.79 -26.15 44.48
C SER A 14 -14.58 -26.60 43.65
N MET A 15 -14.06 -27.80 43.90
CA MET A 15 -12.94 -28.35 43.11
C MET A 15 -13.34 -28.60 41.64
N LEU A 16 -14.54 -29.12 41.38
CA LEU A 16 -15.02 -29.34 40.02
C LEU A 16 -15.19 -28.02 39.25
N LEU A 17 -15.73 -26.97 39.89
CA LEU A 17 -15.84 -25.65 39.28
C LEU A 17 -14.47 -25.04 38.95
N PHE A 18 -13.49 -25.22 39.83
CA PHE A 18 -12.12 -24.76 39.58
C PHE A 18 -11.47 -25.47 38.40
N LEU A 19 -11.66 -26.79 38.29
CA LEU A 19 -11.13 -27.58 37.16
C LEU A 19 -11.81 -27.20 35.84
N PHE A 20 -13.13 -26.97 35.85
CA PHE A 20 -13.84 -26.44 34.69
C PHE A 20 -13.36 -25.04 34.32
N PHE A 21 -13.08 -24.18 35.30
CA PHE A 21 -12.55 -22.84 35.04
C PHE A 21 -11.14 -22.91 34.43
N ILE A 22 -10.26 -23.80 34.92
CA ILE A 22 -8.93 -24.00 34.34
C ILE A 22 -9.02 -24.54 32.92
N TRP A 23 -9.89 -25.52 32.66
CA TRP A 23 -10.12 -26.06 31.33
C TRP A 23 -10.68 -24.98 30.38
N TYR A 24 -11.67 -24.21 30.83
CA TYR A 24 -12.24 -23.09 30.08
C TYR A 24 -11.21 -22.01 29.76
N VAL A 25 -10.33 -21.67 30.71
CA VAL A 25 -9.26 -20.68 30.49
C VAL A 25 -8.19 -21.21 29.53
N MET A 26 -7.88 -22.51 29.56
CA MET A 26 -6.94 -23.14 28.61
C MET A 26 -7.47 -23.18 27.16
N GLU A 27 -8.79 -23.17 26.96
CA GLU A 27 -9.43 -23.25 25.65
C GLU A 27 -9.67 -21.86 25.00
N ILE A 28 -9.45 -20.76 25.74
CA ILE A 28 -9.65 -19.37 25.27
C ILE A 28 -8.35 -18.56 25.38
N VAL A 29 -7.19 -19.18 25.17
CA VAL A 29 -6.04 -18.40 24.75
C VAL A 29 -6.16 -18.26 23.23
N PRO A 30 -6.69 -17.13 22.70
CA PRO A 30 -6.49 -16.85 21.29
C PRO A 30 -4.98 -16.91 21.07
N VAL A 31 -4.53 -17.84 20.25
CA VAL A 31 -3.20 -17.76 19.66
C VAL A 31 -3.21 -16.40 18.99
N GLU A 32 -2.54 -15.42 19.59
CA GLU A 32 -2.30 -14.13 18.94
C GLU A 32 -1.70 -14.50 17.59
N GLY A 33 -2.49 -14.31 16.52
CA GLY A 33 -2.12 -14.77 15.20
C GLY A 33 -0.76 -14.16 14.90
N ASP A 34 0.26 -15.02 14.77
CA ASP A 34 1.63 -14.56 14.64
C ASP A 34 1.67 -13.54 13.50
N GLU A 35 2.04 -12.30 13.81
CA GLU A 35 2.13 -11.21 12.82
C GLU A 35 3.33 -11.42 11.87
N SER A 36 3.75 -12.66 11.69
CA SER A 36 4.96 -13.03 10.99
C SER A 36 4.73 -14.13 9.97
N CYS A 37 5.74 -14.35 9.14
CA CYS A 37 5.73 -15.30 8.06
C CYS A 37 7.06 -16.04 8.02
N LEU A 38 7.02 -17.36 7.85
CA LEU A 38 8.23 -18.14 7.60
C LEU A 38 8.63 -18.01 6.13
N GLY A 39 9.85 -17.55 5.87
CA GLY A 39 10.38 -17.37 4.52
C GLY A 39 11.78 -17.95 4.39
N VAL A 40 12.15 -18.34 3.17
CA VAL A 40 13.53 -18.76 2.85
C VAL A 40 14.27 -17.58 2.23
N TYR A 41 15.40 -17.19 2.81
CA TYR A 41 16.31 -16.17 2.29
C TYR A 41 17.73 -16.71 2.22
N ASN A 42 18.32 -16.72 1.02
CA ASN A 42 19.65 -17.29 0.74
C ASN A 42 19.82 -18.74 1.26
N GLY A 43 18.76 -19.56 1.15
CA GLY A 43 18.76 -20.97 1.56
C GLY A 43 18.56 -21.22 3.06
N LEU A 44 18.36 -20.18 3.87
CA LEU A 44 18.07 -20.28 5.30
C LEU A 44 16.62 -19.85 5.58
N VAL A 45 16.00 -20.45 6.60
CA VAL A 45 14.64 -20.11 7.03
C VAL A 45 14.71 -18.96 8.04
N TYR A 46 13.92 -17.92 7.80
CA TYR A 46 13.79 -16.75 8.67
C TYR A 46 12.33 -16.48 9.00
N ASP A 47 12.11 -15.81 10.11
CA ASP A 47 10.83 -15.29 10.55
C ASP A 47 10.72 -13.81 10.18
N PHE A 48 9.85 -13.48 9.23
CA PHE A 48 9.66 -12.14 8.69
C PHE A 48 8.43 -11.48 9.30
N LYS A 49 8.56 -10.25 9.77
CA LYS A 49 7.42 -9.50 10.32
C LYS A 49 6.49 -9.03 9.21
N LYS A 50 5.22 -8.80 9.53
CA LYS A 50 4.23 -8.20 8.64
C LYS A 50 4.76 -6.89 8.03
N GLY A 51 4.70 -6.81 6.71
CA GLY A 51 5.22 -5.69 5.92
C GLY A 51 6.69 -5.83 5.50
N GLU A 52 7.46 -6.74 6.10
CA GLU A 52 8.81 -7.05 5.62
C GLU A 52 8.76 -7.80 4.29
N SER A 53 9.84 -7.63 3.52
CA SER A 53 9.97 -8.21 2.19
C SER A 53 11.35 -8.80 1.97
N TRP A 54 11.42 -9.86 1.18
CA TRP A 54 12.68 -10.51 0.81
C TRP A 54 12.66 -10.99 -0.64
N SER A 55 13.85 -11.19 -1.20
CA SER A 55 14.03 -11.80 -2.53
C SER A 55 15.25 -12.70 -2.51
N ASN A 56 15.31 -13.69 -3.39
CA ASN A 56 16.39 -14.67 -3.42
C ASN A 56 17.21 -14.53 -4.70
N ILE A 57 18.54 -14.68 -4.61
CA ILE A 57 19.37 -14.84 -5.81
C ILE A 57 18.95 -16.14 -6.51
N GLY A 58 18.89 -16.10 -7.85
CA GLY A 58 18.37 -17.20 -8.67
C GLY A 58 16.88 -17.11 -9.00
N GLU A 59 16.11 -16.27 -8.30
CA GLU A 59 14.68 -16.06 -8.56
C GLU A 59 14.33 -14.57 -8.58
N CYS A 60 13.75 -14.09 -9.69
CA CYS A 60 13.36 -12.69 -9.79
C CYS A 60 11.93 -12.41 -9.30
N ARG A 61 11.75 -12.45 -7.96
CA ARG A 61 10.47 -12.21 -7.28
C ARG A 61 10.68 -11.50 -5.95
N LEU A 62 9.70 -10.73 -5.52
CA LEU A 62 9.66 -10.11 -4.20
C LEU A 62 8.57 -10.75 -3.36
N HIS A 63 8.95 -11.38 -2.26
CA HIS A 63 8.02 -11.89 -1.27
C HIS A 63 7.75 -10.82 -0.23
N ILE A 64 6.50 -10.65 0.17
CA ILE A 64 6.08 -9.67 1.17
C ILE A 64 5.19 -10.37 2.19
N CYS A 65 5.56 -10.29 3.47
CA CYS A 65 4.77 -10.88 4.55
C CYS A 65 3.52 -10.02 4.82
N LYS A 66 2.35 -10.66 4.87
CA LYS A 66 1.07 -10.02 5.25
C LYS A 66 0.67 -10.30 6.70
N GLY A 67 1.45 -11.11 7.42
CA GLY A 67 1.13 -11.66 8.73
C GLY A 67 0.33 -12.96 8.62
N GLU A 68 0.11 -13.66 9.74
CA GLU A 68 -0.62 -14.92 9.79
C GLU A 68 -0.07 -15.99 8.82
N ASN A 69 1.26 -15.99 8.64
CA ASN A 69 1.96 -16.84 7.69
C ASN A 69 1.49 -16.69 6.21
N GLN A 70 0.86 -15.57 5.86
CA GLN A 70 0.45 -15.26 4.50
C GLN A 70 1.52 -14.44 3.78
N VAL A 71 1.93 -14.91 2.60
CA VAL A 71 2.97 -14.26 1.78
C VAL A 71 2.39 -13.89 0.42
N THR A 72 2.52 -12.62 0.03
CA THR A 72 2.27 -12.19 -1.35
C THR A 72 3.56 -12.18 -2.15
N VAL A 73 3.48 -12.53 -3.43
CA VAL A 73 4.65 -12.59 -4.31
C VAL A 73 4.44 -11.63 -5.47
N ASP A 74 5.26 -10.59 -5.50
CA ASP A 74 5.33 -9.65 -6.62
C ASP A 74 6.32 -10.16 -7.66
N ARG A 75 5.93 -10.00 -8.93
CA ARG A 75 6.73 -10.37 -10.10
C ARG A 75 7.23 -9.12 -10.80
N CYS A 76 8.18 -9.28 -11.73
CA CYS A 76 8.58 -8.18 -12.58
C CYS A 76 7.39 -7.59 -13.34
N PRO A 77 7.38 -6.26 -13.54
CA PRO A 77 6.34 -5.60 -14.29
C PRO A 77 6.26 -6.13 -15.72
N ASN A 78 5.04 -6.28 -16.23
CA ASN A 78 4.82 -6.58 -17.64
C ASN A 78 4.96 -5.30 -18.45
N PHE A 79 5.83 -5.31 -19.46
CA PHE A 79 6.03 -4.19 -20.36
C PHE A 79 5.32 -4.44 -21.69
N THR A 80 4.67 -3.40 -22.22
CA THR A 80 4.27 -3.36 -23.63
C THR A 80 5.38 -2.65 -24.39
N LEU A 81 6.10 -3.36 -25.25
CA LEU A 81 7.22 -2.79 -25.99
C LEU A 81 6.77 -2.00 -27.21
N HIS A 82 7.41 -0.85 -27.43
CA HIS A 82 7.27 -0.10 -28.67
C HIS A 82 8.14 -0.70 -29.78
N ARG A 83 7.87 -0.32 -31.04
CA ARG A 83 8.72 -0.69 -32.18
C ARG A 83 10.15 -0.18 -31.93
N GLY A 84 11.15 -1.02 -32.22
CA GLY A 84 12.56 -0.68 -31.98
C GLY A 84 13.03 -0.86 -30.53
N CYS A 85 12.17 -1.34 -29.63
CA CYS A 85 12.53 -1.68 -28.26
C CYS A 85 12.56 -3.19 -28.03
N THR A 86 13.51 -3.64 -27.22
CA THR A 86 13.67 -5.02 -26.76
C THR A 86 13.71 -5.03 -25.24
N LEU A 87 13.34 -6.13 -24.58
CA LEU A 87 13.61 -6.27 -23.15
C LEU A 87 15.05 -6.72 -22.93
N SER A 88 15.72 -6.13 -21.94
CA SER A 88 16.94 -6.72 -21.39
C SER A 88 16.63 -8.13 -20.87
N LYS A 89 17.66 -8.98 -20.80
CA LYS A 89 17.52 -10.26 -20.11
C LYS A 89 17.38 -10.04 -18.60
N GLU A 90 16.69 -10.95 -17.94
CA GLU A 90 16.70 -11.02 -16.47
C GLU A 90 18.12 -11.28 -15.96
N ASP A 91 18.49 -10.62 -14.88
CA ASP A 91 19.78 -10.80 -14.21
C ASP A 91 19.57 -11.48 -12.87
N LEU A 92 19.47 -12.82 -12.90
CA LEU A 92 19.23 -13.65 -11.71
C LEU A 92 20.39 -13.64 -10.69
N THR A 93 21.50 -12.92 -10.99
CA THR A 93 22.58 -12.68 -10.03
C THR A 93 22.28 -11.54 -9.05
N LYS A 94 21.21 -10.78 -9.29
CA LYS A 94 20.76 -9.66 -8.47
C LYS A 94 19.46 -9.97 -7.74
N TYR A 95 19.21 -9.22 -6.68
CA TYR A 95 17.94 -9.21 -5.97
C TYR A 95 16.86 -8.42 -6.71
N PHE A 96 15.60 -8.61 -6.35
CA PHE A 96 14.50 -7.77 -6.83
C PHE A 96 14.65 -6.32 -6.31
N PRO A 97 14.37 -5.28 -7.11
CA PRO A 97 13.94 -5.29 -8.51
C PRO A 97 15.10 -5.32 -9.53
N GLY A 98 16.36 -5.33 -9.08
CA GLY A 98 17.54 -5.24 -9.95
C GLY A 98 17.73 -6.42 -10.91
N CYS A 99 17.10 -7.56 -10.65
CA CYS A 99 17.06 -8.71 -11.56
C CYS A 99 16.03 -8.56 -12.69
N CYS A 100 15.08 -7.62 -12.59
CA CYS A 100 13.98 -7.52 -13.53
C CYS A 100 14.45 -7.02 -14.91
N PRO A 101 13.79 -7.47 -15.98
CA PRO A 101 14.10 -6.98 -17.32
C PRO A 101 13.62 -5.54 -17.45
N TYR A 102 14.30 -4.73 -18.26
CA TYR A 102 13.91 -3.36 -18.57
C TYR A 102 13.95 -3.13 -20.09
N PRO A 103 13.11 -2.25 -20.65
CA PRO A 103 13.15 -1.93 -22.08
C PRO A 103 14.47 -1.25 -22.48
N VAL A 104 15.09 -1.77 -23.54
CA VAL A 104 16.26 -1.22 -24.23
C VAL A 104 15.86 -0.94 -25.67
N CYS A 105 15.82 0.33 -26.05
CA CYS A 105 15.46 0.76 -27.40
C CYS A 105 16.71 1.07 -28.22
N THR A 106 16.79 0.49 -29.42
CA THR A 106 17.94 0.63 -30.33
C THR A 106 17.86 1.85 -31.24
N GLU A 107 16.71 2.52 -31.29
CA GLU A 107 16.52 3.66 -32.18
C GLU A 107 16.97 4.96 -31.51
N THR A 108 17.81 5.69 -32.23
CA THR A 108 18.35 7.02 -31.93
C THR A 108 17.28 8.12 -31.95
N GLU A 109 16.04 7.80 -32.31
CA GLU A 109 14.92 8.73 -32.18
C GLU A 109 14.28 8.56 -30.80
N PRO A 110 14.22 9.62 -29.98
CA PRO A 110 13.59 9.56 -28.68
C PRO A 110 12.13 9.15 -28.85
N VAL A 111 11.74 8.04 -28.21
CA VAL A 111 10.35 7.56 -28.25
C VAL A 111 9.44 8.63 -27.64
N MET A 112 8.69 9.30 -28.51
CA MET A 112 7.79 10.38 -28.16
C MET A 112 6.58 9.82 -27.38
N CYS A 113 6.12 10.55 -26.37
CA CYS A 113 4.82 10.32 -25.77
C CYS A 113 3.71 10.88 -26.67
N VAL A 114 2.58 10.18 -26.77
CA VAL A 114 1.42 10.63 -27.56
C VAL A 114 0.25 10.84 -26.61
N ASP A 115 -0.34 12.04 -26.58
CA ASP A 115 -1.55 12.26 -25.78
C ASP A 115 -2.75 11.58 -26.45
N PRO A 116 -3.47 10.70 -25.75
CA PRO A 116 -4.60 9.98 -26.35
C PRO A 116 -5.81 10.87 -26.71
N HIS A 117 -5.84 12.15 -26.29
CA HIS A 117 -7.00 13.03 -26.53
C HIS A 117 -6.90 13.79 -27.84
N ASP A 118 -5.73 14.37 -28.14
CA ASP A 118 -5.50 15.23 -29.31
C ASP A 118 -4.39 14.69 -30.23
N HIS A 119 -3.79 13.54 -29.88
CA HIS A 119 -2.69 12.90 -30.61
C HIS A 119 -1.42 13.78 -30.70
N SER A 120 -1.26 14.77 -29.82
CA SER A 120 -0.04 15.56 -29.74
C SER A 120 1.15 14.68 -29.36
N ARG A 121 2.31 14.97 -29.95
CA ARG A 121 3.56 14.25 -29.70
C ARG A 121 4.46 15.09 -28.81
N HIS A 122 5.02 14.45 -27.79
CA HIS A 122 5.84 15.07 -26.74
C HIS A 122 7.17 14.35 -26.63
N ALA A 123 8.27 15.09 -26.67
CA ALA A 123 9.60 14.55 -26.47
C ALA A 123 9.82 14.17 -25.00
N PRO A 124 10.74 13.24 -24.69
CA PRO A 124 11.15 13.00 -23.31
C PRO A 124 11.60 14.30 -22.63
N GLY A 125 11.04 14.59 -21.45
CA GLY A 125 11.21 15.83 -20.70
C GLY A 125 10.13 16.89 -20.97
N ASP A 126 9.31 16.73 -22.02
CA ASP A 126 8.21 17.65 -22.27
C ASP A 126 7.16 17.56 -21.16
N GLN A 127 6.69 18.73 -20.75
CA GLN A 127 5.60 18.91 -19.79
C GLN A 127 4.42 19.59 -20.46
N TRP A 128 3.21 19.04 -20.28
CA TRP A 128 2.01 19.62 -20.86
C TRP A 128 0.79 19.45 -19.96
N GLN A 129 -0.23 20.24 -20.26
CA GLN A 129 -1.56 20.15 -19.66
C GLN A 129 -2.57 19.99 -20.80
N PRO A 130 -3.32 18.89 -20.86
CA PRO A 130 -4.33 18.68 -21.90
C PRO A 130 -5.43 19.75 -21.84
N VAL A 131 -5.94 20.16 -23.01
CA VAL A 131 -7.02 21.14 -23.11
C VAL A 131 -8.26 20.64 -22.36
N GLY A 132 -8.83 21.51 -21.52
CA GLY A 132 -10.02 21.19 -20.72
C GLY A 132 -9.77 20.27 -19.52
N LYS A 133 -8.50 19.97 -19.17
CA LYS A 133 -8.17 19.16 -18.00
C LYS A 133 -7.21 19.90 -17.07
N CYS A 134 -7.42 19.76 -15.77
CA CYS A 134 -6.48 20.23 -14.75
C CYS A 134 -5.60 19.06 -14.27
N VAL A 135 -4.68 18.64 -15.13
CA VAL A 135 -3.67 17.62 -14.83
C VAL A 135 -2.34 18.06 -15.41
N HIS A 136 -1.25 17.70 -14.76
CA HIS A 136 0.09 17.89 -15.29
C HIS A 136 0.59 16.55 -15.83
N LYS A 137 1.08 16.56 -17.06
CA LYS A 137 1.68 15.41 -17.72
C LYS A 137 3.14 15.69 -18.02
N GLU A 138 3.98 14.69 -17.83
CA GLU A 138 5.40 14.72 -18.18
C GLU A 138 5.76 13.47 -18.98
N CYS A 139 6.46 13.64 -20.10
CA CYS A 139 6.94 12.51 -20.89
C CYS A 139 8.26 12.04 -20.30
N VAL A 140 8.30 10.85 -19.70
CA VAL A 140 9.54 10.31 -19.11
C VAL A 140 10.35 9.48 -20.13
N GLY A 141 9.93 9.49 -21.39
CA GLY A 141 10.51 8.71 -22.48
C GLY A 141 9.95 7.29 -22.60
N SER A 142 10.37 6.56 -23.64
CA SER A 142 9.88 5.21 -23.94
C SER A 142 8.35 5.13 -24.12
N GLY A 143 7.70 6.24 -24.48
CA GLY A 143 6.24 6.35 -24.60
C GLY A 143 5.50 6.40 -23.24
N LEU A 144 6.20 6.48 -22.12
CA LEU A 144 5.63 6.54 -20.78
C LEU A 144 5.33 8.00 -20.39
N THR A 145 4.12 8.23 -19.86
CA THR A 145 3.69 9.54 -19.38
C THR A 145 3.40 9.48 -17.88
N LEU A 146 4.06 10.33 -17.10
CA LEU A 146 3.73 10.57 -15.70
C LEU A 146 2.55 11.55 -15.62
N VAL A 147 1.54 11.23 -14.81
CA VAL A 147 0.33 12.05 -14.69
C VAL A 147 0.12 12.48 -13.24
N SER A 148 0.29 13.77 -12.97
CA SER A 148 -0.05 14.38 -11.69
C SER A 148 -1.47 14.94 -11.75
N LYS A 149 -2.29 14.50 -10.80
CA LYS A 149 -3.67 14.99 -10.59
C LYS A 149 -3.72 15.85 -9.34
N CYS A 150 -4.76 16.67 -9.21
CA CYS A 150 -5.04 17.36 -7.96
C CYS A 150 -5.35 16.32 -6.86
N THR A 151 -4.58 16.31 -5.79
CA THR A 151 -4.75 15.37 -4.68
C THR A 151 -5.49 16.05 -3.55
N ILE A 152 -6.69 15.56 -3.20
CA ILE A 152 -7.41 15.95 -2.00
C ILE A 152 -7.92 14.66 -1.36
N ASN A 153 -7.21 14.20 -0.32
CA ASN A 153 -7.44 12.86 0.22
C ASN A 153 -8.68 12.79 1.11
N GLN A 154 -8.97 13.86 1.85
CA GLN A 154 -10.13 13.95 2.74
C GLN A 154 -10.57 15.41 2.87
N LEU A 155 -11.87 15.64 2.76
CA LEU A 155 -12.47 16.95 3.02
C LEU A 155 -12.95 16.98 4.47
N PRO A 156 -12.56 17.96 5.30
CA PRO A 156 -13.13 18.10 6.64
C PRO A 156 -14.64 18.35 6.60
N GLN A 157 -15.34 18.02 7.68
CA GLN A 157 -16.73 18.45 7.86
C GLN A 157 -16.82 19.98 7.75
N ASP A 158 -17.87 20.48 7.10
CA ASP A 158 -18.14 21.91 6.86
C ASP A 158 -17.21 22.61 5.85
N CYS A 159 -16.50 21.83 5.02
CA CYS A 159 -15.74 22.35 3.89
C CYS A 159 -16.40 22.00 2.55
N SER A 160 -16.18 22.84 1.54
CA SER A 160 -16.69 22.67 0.17
C SER A 160 -15.59 22.94 -0.85
N TYR A 161 -15.73 22.34 -2.04
CA TYR A 161 -14.82 22.58 -3.16
C TYR A 161 -15.25 23.83 -3.94
N LEU A 162 -14.29 24.71 -4.23
CA LEU A 162 -14.42 25.62 -5.35
C LEU A 162 -14.19 24.85 -6.66
N GLN A 163 -14.91 25.24 -7.71
CA GLN A 163 -14.81 24.61 -9.03
C GLN A 163 -13.38 24.75 -9.60
N TYR A 164 -12.99 23.79 -10.45
CA TYR A 164 -11.73 23.87 -11.19
C TYR A 164 -11.68 25.13 -12.05
N ASP A 165 -10.58 25.88 -11.96
CA ASP A 165 -10.31 27.01 -12.86
C ASP A 165 -9.47 26.52 -14.04
N LEU A 166 -10.14 25.98 -15.06
CA LEU A 166 -9.49 25.45 -16.27
C LEU A 166 -8.79 26.53 -17.12
N SER A 167 -8.98 27.82 -16.81
CA SER A 167 -8.22 28.90 -17.44
C SER A 167 -6.76 28.97 -16.95
N GLN A 168 -6.46 28.35 -15.80
CA GLN A 168 -5.14 28.35 -15.21
C GLN A 168 -4.37 27.05 -15.50
N LYS A 169 -3.04 27.13 -15.35
CA LYS A 169 -2.15 25.96 -15.43
C LYS A 169 -2.09 25.24 -14.10
N PHE A 170 -1.85 23.93 -14.13
CA PHE A 170 -1.55 23.13 -12.96
C PHE A 170 -0.31 23.71 -12.22
N PRO A 171 -0.30 23.75 -10.87
CA PRO A 171 -1.35 23.28 -9.95
C PRO A 171 -2.44 24.33 -9.66
N LYS A 172 -2.39 25.52 -10.26
CA LYS A 172 -3.30 26.63 -9.94
C LYS A 172 -4.74 26.39 -10.38
N CYS A 173 -4.97 25.55 -11.38
CA CYS A 173 -6.31 25.13 -11.79
C CYS A 173 -7.00 24.18 -10.80
N CYS A 174 -6.26 23.66 -9.81
CA CYS A 174 -6.81 22.72 -8.85
C CYS A 174 -7.88 23.40 -7.95
N PRO A 175 -8.91 22.65 -7.54
CA PRO A 175 -9.99 23.18 -6.74
C PRO A 175 -9.44 23.59 -5.38
N LYS A 176 -9.83 24.78 -4.93
CA LYS A 176 -9.50 25.25 -3.58
C LYS A 176 -10.58 24.78 -2.61
N VAL A 177 -10.17 24.39 -1.42
CA VAL A 177 -11.10 24.04 -0.35
C VAL A 177 -11.44 25.31 0.43
N VAL A 178 -12.74 25.59 0.56
CA VAL A 178 -13.25 26.68 1.41
C VAL A 178 -14.06 26.06 2.53
N CYS A 179 -13.66 26.32 3.76
CA CYS A 179 -14.37 25.89 4.95
C CYS A 179 -15.18 27.06 5.51
N ALA A 180 -16.41 26.79 5.94
CA ALA A 180 -17.15 27.78 6.73
C ALA A 180 -16.30 28.11 7.96
N ASN A 181 -15.95 29.39 8.14
CA ASN A 181 -15.24 29.82 9.33
C ASN A 181 -16.09 29.46 10.55
N LYS A 182 -15.76 28.38 11.24
CA LYS A 182 -16.08 28.28 12.66
C LYS A 182 -15.29 29.43 13.28
N THR A 183 -15.97 30.55 13.51
CA THR A 183 -15.53 31.51 14.50
C THR A 183 -15.17 30.68 15.72
N ARG A 184 -13.87 30.57 16.01
CA ARG A 184 -13.38 30.03 17.28
C ARG A 184 -14.09 30.87 18.32
N ASP A 185 -15.14 30.34 18.93
CA ASP A 185 -15.48 30.72 20.28
C ASP A 185 -14.21 30.39 21.07
N LYS A 186 -13.45 31.44 21.38
CA LYS A 186 -12.48 31.40 22.44
C LYS A 186 -13.30 31.12 23.69
N ASP A 187 -13.36 29.86 24.08
CA ASP A 187 -13.73 29.50 25.44
C ASP A 187 -12.54 29.89 26.33
N GLU A 188 -12.46 31.21 26.54
CA GLU A 188 -11.89 31.79 27.73
C GLU A 188 -12.77 31.31 28.89
N THR A 189 -12.12 30.77 29.93
CA THR A 189 -12.58 30.67 31.33
C THR A 189 -12.81 29.25 31.86
N SER A 190 -11.84 28.75 32.61
CA SER A 190 -11.96 28.26 34.01
C SER A 190 -10.64 27.54 34.32
N ILE A 191 -9.60 28.20 34.84
CA ILE A 191 -9.39 28.44 36.28
C ILE A 191 -10.35 27.62 37.15
N CYS A 192 -9.90 26.46 37.61
CA CYS A 192 -9.73 26.10 39.02
C CYS A 192 -9.12 24.69 39.10
#